data_AF-X0VKV5-F1
#
_entry.id   AF-X0VKV5-F1
#
_cell.length_a   1.000
_cell.length_b   1.000
_cell.length_c   1.000
_cell.angle_alpha   90.00
_cell.angle_beta   90.00
_cell.angle_gamma   90.00
#
_symmetry.space_group_name_H-M   'P 1'
#
loop_
_entity.id
_entity.type
_entity.pdbx_description
1 polymer ?
#
loop_
_entity_poly.entity_id
_entity_poly.type
_entity_poly.pdbx_seq_one_letter_code
_entity_poly.pdbx_strand_id
1 'polypeptide(L)' 'MSDDPKPAVGTIAWTDLTVPHAEPIRDFYQEVTGWQTERVEMGDYEDWCMIPAGATNPTAGICHAIGSNADLP' A
#
# COMPACT_ATOMS: atom_id res chain seq x y z
N MET A 1 21.16 -3.52 4.88
CA MET A 1 21.22 -3.06 3.48
C MET A 1 20.86 -4.27 2.64
N SER A 2 19.66 -4.33 2.06
CA SER A 2 19.25 -5.49 1.26
C SER A 2 20.08 -5.55 -0.02
N ASP A 3 20.44 -6.76 -0.45
CA ASP A 3 21.20 -7.03 -1.70
C ASP A 3 20.34 -6.91 -2.97
N ASP A 4 19.17 -6.28 -2.86
CA ASP A 4 18.27 -6.06 -4.00
C ASP A 4 18.88 -5.05 -4.98
N PRO A 5 18.83 -5.33 -6.30
CA PRO A 5 19.32 -4.39 -7.30
C PRO A 5 18.57 -3.07 -7.18
N LYS A 6 19.33 -1.96 -7.13
CA LYS A 6 18.76 -0.62 -7.04
C LYS A 6 17.85 -0.35 -8.26
N PRO A 7 16.61 0.13 -8.06
CA PRO A 7 15.72 0.47 -9.17
C PRO A 7 16.34 1.53 -10.09
N ALA A 8 16.04 1.47 -11.38
CA ALA A 8 16.45 2.50 -12.34
C ALA A 8 15.84 3.86 -11.95
N VAL A 9 16.60 4.94 -12.15
CA VAL A 9 16.10 6.30 -11.91
C VAL A 9 14.87 6.55 -12.79
N GLY A 10 13.79 7.03 -12.19
CA GLY A 10 12.49 7.23 -12.85
C GLY A 10 11.49 6.09 -12.68
N THR A 11 11.88 4.98 -12.04
CA THR A 11 10.93 3.93 -11.62
C THR A 11 9.95 4.51 -10.59
N ILE A 12 8.66 4.20 -10.74
CA ILE A 12 7.65 4.53 -9.72
C ILE A 12 7.99 3.74 -8.45
N ALA A 13 8.36 4.45 -7.39
CA ALA A 13 8.79 3.83 -6.15
C ALA A 13 7.62 3.46 -5.23
N TRP A 14 6.58 4.29 -5.20
CA TRP A 14 5.45 4.14 -4.30
C TRP A 14 4.23 4.92 -4.82
N THR A 15 3.03 4.43 -4.50
CA THR A 15 1.80 5.20 -4.60
C THR A 15 0.87 4.82 -3.45
N ASP A 16 0.21 5.80 -2.86
CA ASP A 16 -0.91 5.56 -1.95
C ASP A 16 -2.23 5.74 -2.71
N LEU A 17 -3.24 5.01 -2.26
CA LEU A 17 -4.64 5.20 -2.61
C LEU A 17 -5.38 5.51 -1.31
N THR A 18 -5.94 6.71 -1.19
CA THR A 18 -6.70 7.12 -0.01
C THR A 18 -8.21 7.07 -0.29
N VAL A 19 -8.93 6.29 0.51
CA VAL A 19 -10.36 6.03 0.31
C VAL A 19 -11.13 6.05 1.63
N PRO A 20 -12.45 6.33 1.62
CA PRO A 20 -13.24 6.33 2.86
C PRO A 20 -13.30 4.97 3.57
N HIS A 21 -13.18 3.86 2.82
CA HIS A 21 -13.27 2.50 3.33
C HIS A 21 -12.11 1.67 2.76
N ALA A 22 -10.95 1.69 3.43
CA ALA A 22 -9.75 1.07 2.90
C ALA A 22 -9.76 -0.47 3.01
N GLU A 23 -10.42 -1.05 4.00
CA GLU A 23 -10.54 -2.51 4.17
C GLU A 23 -11.14 -3.24 2.96
N PRO A 24 -12.36 -2.91 2.47
CA PRO A 24 -12.92 -3.60 1.30
C PRO A 24 -12.14 -3.32 0.02
N ILE A 25 -11.47 -2.16 -0.09
CA ILE A 25 -10.63 -1.81 -1.25
C ILE A 25 -9.33 -2.62 -1.24
N ARG A 26 -8.75 -2.83 -0.05
CA ARG A 26 -7.63 -3.75 0.16
C ARG A 26 -7.98 -5.15 -0.31
N ASP A 27 -9.10 -5.70 0.16
CA ASP A 27 -9.52 -7.06 -0.20
C ASP A 27 -9.75 -7.20 -1.71
N PHE A 28 -10.42 -6.21 -2.31
CA PHE A 28 -10.59 -6.17 -3.77
C PHE A 28 -9.24 -6.20 -4.52
N TYR A 29 -8.27 -5.36 -4.12
CA TYR A 29 -6.98 -5.34 -4.81
C TYR A 29 -6.13 -6.58 -4.52
N GLN A 30 -6.24 -7.20 -3.33
CA GLN A 30 -5.63 -8.51 -3.10
C GLN A 30 -6.17 -9.55 -4.10
N GLU A 31 -7.48 -9.61 -4.31
CA GLU A 31 -8.10 -10.55 -5.24
C GLU A 31 -7.70 -10.28 -6.71
N VAL A 32 -7.66 -9.02 -7.11
CA VAL A 32 -7.33 -8.63 -8.49
C VAL A 32 -5.85 -8.86 -8.83
N THR A 33 -4.96 -8.55 -7.89
CA THR A 33 -3.51 -8.51 -8.15
C THR A 33 -2.78 -9.76 -7.63
N GLY A 34 -3.38 -10.50 -6.70
CA GLY A 34 -2.72 -11.56 -5.93
C GLY A 34 -1.69 -11.04 -4.92
N TRP A 35 -1.63 -9.73 -4.68
CA TRP A 35 -0.67 -9.13 -3.76
C TRP A 35 -1.05 -9.41 -2.30
N GLN A 36 -0.04 -9.51 -1.45
CA GLN A 36 -0.20 -9.66 -0.01
C GLN A 36 -0.28 -8.29 0.66
N THR A 37 -0.73 -8.26 1.92
CA THR A 37 -0.80 -7.01 2.68
C THR A 37 -0.17 -7.11 4.03
N GLU A 38 0.46 -6.02 4.43
CA GLU A 38 0.95 -5.82 5.79
C GLU A 38 0.21 -4.65 6.41
N ARG A 39 -0.23 -4.85 7.66
CA ARG A 39 -0.98 -3.86 8.42
C ARG A 39 -0.07 -2.78 8.97
N VAL A 40 -0.56 -1.55 8.93
CA VAL A 40 0.03 -0.38 9.59
C VAL A 40 -0.97 0.17 10.60
N GLU A 41 -0.62 0.11 11.88
CA GLU A 41 -1.45 0.61 12.97
C GLU A 41 -1.48 2.15 12.95
N MET A 42 -2.67 2.75 12.82
CA MET A 42 -2.89 4.21 12.77
C MET A 42 -3.60 4.76 14.02
N GLY A 43 -3.58 3.98 15.11
CA GLY A 43 -4.28 4.29 16.36
C GLY A 43 -5.58 3.50 16.43
N ASP A 44 -6.71 4.14 16.12
CA ASP A 44 -8.04 3.52 16.20
C ASP A 44 -8.46 2.80 14.90
N TYR A 45 -7.61 2.86 13.87
CA TYR A 45 -7.82 2.22 12.57
C TYR A 45 -6.48 1.70 12.01
N GLU A 46 -6.57 1.00 10.89
CA GLU A 46 -5.44 0.40 10.20
C GLU A 46 -5.38 0.92 8.75
N ASP A 47 -4.17 1.06 8.22
CA ASP A 47 -3.88 1.19 6.80
C ASP A 47 -3.03 0.00 6.34
N TRP A 48 -2.79 -0.15 5.03
CA TRP A 48 -2.12 -1.34 4.50
C TRP A 48 -1.05 -1.03 3.48
N CYS A 49 0.12 -1.62 3.71
CA CYS A 49 1.13 -1.79 2.68
C CYS A 49 0.75 -2.96 1.77
N MET A 50 0.85 -2.77 0.47
CA MET A 50 0.58 -3.76 -0.56
C MET A 50 1.91 -4.32 -1.12
N ILE A 51 2.07 -5.64 -1.08
CA ILE A 51 3.30 -6.36 -1.40
C ILE A 51 3.06 -7.29 -2.60
N PRO A 52 3.71 -7.04 -3.75
CA PRO A 52 3.59 -7.91 -4.91
C PRO A 52 3.93 -9.37 -4.61
N ALA A 53 3.25 -10.30 -5.28
CA ALA A 53 3.52 -11.72 -5.11
C ALA A 53 5.01 -12.04 -5.42
N GLY A 54 5.71 -12.64 -4.47
CA GLY A 54 7.14 -12.96 -4.59
C GLY A 54 8.10 -11.79 -4.32
N ALA A 55 7.59 -10.60 -4.00
CA ALA A 55 8.41 -9.48 -3.53
C ALA A 55 8.52 -9.49 -2.00
N THR A 56 9.60 -8.92 -1.49
CA THR A 56 9.84 -8.69 -0.06
C THR A 56 9.45 -7.28 0.38
N ASN A 57 9.55 -6.32 -0.54
CA ASN A 57 9.29 -4.91 -0.25
C ASN A 57 7.90 -4.52 -0.75
N PRO A 58 7.14 -3.72 0.03
CA PRO A 58 5.88 -3.17 -0.43
C PRO A 58 6.12 -2.16 -1.55
N THR A 59 5.11 -1.95 -2.41
CA THR A 59 5.21 -1.01 -3.54
C THR A 59 4.06 0.00 -3.62
N ALA A 60 3.02 -0.17 -2.80
CA ALA A 60 1.89 0.73 -2.74
C ALA A 60 1.22 0.67 -1.36
N GLY A 61 0.40 1.66 -1.04
CA GLY A 61 -0.44 1.68 0.15
C GLY A 61 -1.92 1.85 -0.17
N ILE A 62 -2.77 1.28 0.68
CA ILE A 62 -4.21 1.54 0.71
C ILE A 62 -4.53 2.10 2.08
N CYS A 63 -4.95 3.36 2.08
CA CYS A 63 -5.06 4.16 3.29
C CYS A 63 -6.47 4.71 3.44
N HIS A 64 -6.90 4.92 4.68
CA HIS A 64 -8.12 5.64 4.94
C HIS A 64 -7.95 7.13 4.63
N ALA A 65 -8.95 7.71 3.97
CA ALA A 65 -9.06 9.15 3.72
C ALA A 65 -9.44 9.90 5.01
N ILE A 66 -8.55 9.86 6.02
CA ILE A 66 -8.73 10.45 7.35
C ILE A 66 -7.56 11.40 7.63
N GLY A 67 -7.83 12.51 8.34
CA GLY A 67 -6.78 13.45 8.74
C GLY A 67 -6.07 14.07 7.54
N SER A 68 -4.75 13.91 7.44
CA SER A 68 -3.96 14.43 6.31
C SER A 68 -4.30 13.77 4.97
N ASN A 69 -4.92 12.59 4.99
CA ASN A 69 -5.28 11.83 3.80
C ASN A 69 -6.68 12.18 3.27
N ALA A 70 -7.44 13.04 3.95
CA ALA A 70 -8.85 13.29 3.64
C ALA A 70 -9.10 13.85 2.23
N ASP A 71 -8.15 14.65 1.71
CA ASP A 71 -8.26 15.32 0.41
C ASP A 71 -7.23 14.81 -0.62
N LEU A 72 -6.54 13.71 -0.30
CA LEU A 72 -5.60 13.07 -1.22
C LEU A 72 -6.34 12.02 -2.06
N PRO A 73 -5.86 11.73 -3.28
CA PRO A 73 -6.27 10.55 -4.03
C PRO A 73 -5.58 9.29 -3.51
#